data_AF-A0A8C6EW19-F1
#
_entry.id   AF-A0A8C6EW19-F1
#
_cell.length_a   1.000
_cell.length_b   1.000
_cell.length_c   1.000
_cell.angle_alpha   90.00
_cell.angle_beta   90.00
_cell.angle_gamma   90.00
#
_symmetry.space_group_name_H-M   'P 1'
#
loop_
_entity.id
_entity.type
_entity.pdbx_description
1 polymer ?
#
loop_
_entity_poly.entity_id
_entity_poly.type
_entity_poly.pdbx_seq_one_letter_code
_entity_poly.pdbx_strand_id
1 'polypeptide(L)'
;MPKVKALQCALALEIRSVTCPGVVLKDKEDIYLSICVFGQYKKTQCVPATFPLVFNARMVFEKVFPEAVDPGDVVAQLEYDTAVFELIQLVPPVGETLSTYDENTRDFMFPGPNQISGHHDSNRQVTMRRISGLRGIAPKLEFSTTSVITECLISSRKCRTQ
;
A
#
# COMPACT_ATOMS: atom_id res chain seq x y z
N MET A 1 19.09 -6.42 -30.13
CA MET A 1 18.29 -5.20 -29.85
C MET A 1 19.03 -4.37 -28.81
N PRO A 2 19.14 -3.04 -28.95
CA PRO A 2 19.82 -2.22 -27.96
C PRO A 2 19.01 -2.22 -26.65
N LYS A 3 19.71 -2.50 -25.54
CA LYS A 3 19.19 -2.35 -24.18
C LYS A 3 19.49 -0.92 -23.73
N VAL A 4 18.52 -0.27 -23.11
CA VAL A 4 18.67 1.07 -22.54
C VAL A 4 18.69 0.95 -21.03
N LYS A 5 19.54 1.74 -20.36
CA LYS A 5 19.52 1.84 -18.91
C LYS A 5 18.23 2.53 -18.45
N ALA A 6 17.67 2.04 -17.35
CA ALA A 6 16.53 2.65 -16.67
C ALA A 6 16.70 2.44 -15.16
N LEU A 7 15.90 3.13 -14.37
CA LEU A 7 15.80 2.87 -12.94
C LEU A 7 14.55 2.04 -12.63
N GLN A 8 14.69 1.10 -11.71
CA GLN A 8 13.59 0.32 -11.16
C GLN A 8 13.48 0.61 -9.67
N CYS A 9 12.27 0.94 -9.23
CA CYS A 9 11.93 1.06 -7.82
C CYS A 9 11.15 -0.18 -7.41
N ALA A 10 11.64 -0.87 -6.38
CA ALA A 10 10.95 -1.97 -5.72
C ALA A 10 10.54 -1.55 -4.31
N LEU A 11 9.29 -1.84 -3.94
CA LEU A 11 8.74 -1.62 -2.61
C LEU A 11 8.32 -2.97 -2.03
N ALA A 12 8.94 -3.37 -0.92
CA ALA A 12 8.40 -4.39 -0.03
C ALA A 12 7.47 -3.73 1.00
N LEU A 13 6.24 -4.20 1.05
CA LEU A 13 5.21 -3.80 2.01
C LEU A 13 4.85 -5.00 2.87
N GLU A 14 4.94 -4.82 4.19
CA GLU A 14 4.52 -5.81 5.18
C GLU A 14 3.33 -5.25 5.97
N ILE A 15 2.19 -5.93 5.90
CA ILE A 15 0.97 -5.55 6.59
C ILE A 15 0.79 -6.49 7.77
N ARG A 16 0.80 -5.94 8.98
CA ARG A 16 0.59 -6.73 10.20
C ARG A 16 -0.89 -6.89 10.48
N SER A 17 -1.58 -5.78 10.77
CA SER A 17 -2.97 -5.84 11.22
C SER A 17 -3.76 -4.57 10.96
N VAL A 18 -5.09 -4.69 11.05
CA VAL A 18 -6.00 -3.56 11.25
C VAL A 18 -6.71 -3.73 12.57
N THR A 19 -6.64 -2.72 13.44
CA THR A 19 -7.31 -2.71 14.74
C THR A 19 -8.44 -1.69 14.76
N CYS A 20 -9.54 -1.98 15.46
CA CYS A 20 -10.65 -1.05 15.62
C CYS A 20 -11.36 -1.31 16.95
N PRO A 21 -10.81 -0.79 18.07
CA PRO A 21 -11.32 -1.11 19.41
C PRO A 21 -12.78 -0.70 19.60
N GLY A 22 -13.57 -1.59 20.21
CA GLY A 22 -14.98 -1.33 20.53
C GLY A 22 -15.94 -1.39 19.34
N VAL A 23 -15.46 -1.79 18.15
CA VAL A 23 -16.30 -1.94 16.96
C VAL A 23 -16.67 -3.40 16.74
N VAL A 24 -17.96 -3.65 16.55
CA VAL A 24 -18.50 -4.94 16.12
C VAL A 24 -19.07 -4.77 14.72
N LEU A 25 -18.59 -5.57 13.78
CA LEU A 25 -19.10 -5.59 12.42
C LEU A 25 -20.48 -6.25 12.38
N LYS A 26 -21.38 -5.62 11.63
CA LYS A 26 -22.75 -6.08 11.43
C LYS A 26 -22.75 -7.43 10.70
N ASP A 27 -22.00 -7.49 9.60
CA ASP A 27 -21.88 -8.66 8.76
C ASP A 27 -20.70 -9.55 9.21
N LYS A 28 -20.79 -10.85 8.91
CA LYS A 28 -19.80 -11.86 9.33
C LYS A 28 -18.92 -12.38 8.20
N GLU A 29 -19.16 -11.91 6.98
CA GLU A 29 -18.37 -12.27 5.80
C GLU A 29 -16.92 -11.81 5.95
N ASP A 30 -16.00 -12.56 5.34
CA ASP A 30 -14.58 -12.29 5.46
C ASP A 30 -14.17 -10.93 4.89
N ILE A 31 -13.03 -10.44 5.38
CA ILE A 31 -12.47 -9.13 5.05
C ILE A 31 -11.09 -9.29 4.44
N TYR A 32 -10.76 -8.45 3.48
CA TYR A 32 -9.41 -8.34 2.93
C TYR A 32 -9.02 -6.86 2.73
N LEU A 33 -7.73 -6.62 2.53
CA LEU A 33 -7.22 -5.34 2.07
C LEU A 33 -6.95 -5.41 0.56
N SER A 34 -7.44 -4.42 -0.18
CA SER A 34 -7.00 -4.09 -1.55
C SER A 34 -5.98 -2.96 -1.46
N ILE A 35 -4.82 -3.13 -2.07
CA ILE A 35 -3.71 -2.18 -2.01
C ILE A 35 -3.32 -1.80 -3.44
N CYS A 36 -3.27 -0.50 -3.72
CA CYS A 36 -2.77 0.06 -4.96
C CYS A 36 -1.49 0.87 -4.70
N VAL A 37 -0.39 0.46 -5.32
CA VAL A 37 0.87 1.22 -5.34
C VAL A 37 1.45 1.13 -6.74
N PHE A 38 2.01 2.23 -7.26
CA PHE A 38 2.51 2.31 -8.63
C PHE A 38 1.46 1.95 -9.71
N GLY A 39 0.17 2.20 -9.43
CA GLY A 39 -0.94 1.79 -10.29
C GLY A 39 -1.20 0.28 -10.33
N GLN A 40 -0.53 -0.52 -9.50
CA GLN A 40 -0.71 -1.97 -9.41
C GLN A 40 -1.57 -2.32 -8.20
N TYR A 41 -2.59 -3.15 -8.44
CA TYR A 41 -3.47 -3.65 -7.39
C TYR A 41 -3.02 -5.02 -6.89
N LYS A 42 -2.94 -5.19 -5.57
CA LYS A 42 -2.74 -6.47 -4.89
C LYS A 42 -3.72 -6.62 -3.73
N LYS A 43 -4.05 -7.85 -3.37
CA LYS A 43 -4.99 -8.16 -2.30
C LYS A 43 -4.33 -9.05 -1.26
N THR A 44 -4.70 -8.87 0.01
CA THR A 44 -4.35 -9.83 1.06
C THR A 44 -5.22 -11.09 0.95
N GLN A 45 -4.87 -12.13 1.70
CA GLN A 45 -5.82 -13.18 2.01
C GLN A 45 -7.00 -12.61 2.82
N CYS A 46 -8.13 -13.30 2.72
CA CYS A 46 -9.32 -13.01 3.51
C CYS A 46 -9.12 -13.47 4.96
N VAL A 47 -9.63 -12.69 5.90
CA VAL A 47 -9.61 -12.98 7.34
C VAL A 47 -11.01 -12.82 7.93
N PRO A 48 -11.33 -13.51 9.02
CA PRO A 48 -12.63 -13.39 9.67
C PRO A 48 -12.93 -11.94 10.08
N ALA A 49 -14.21 -11.54 10.00
CA ALA A 49 -14.69 -10.20 10.38
C ALA A 49 -14.73 -9.94 11.90
N THR A 50 -13.60 -10.14 12.58
CA THR A 50 -13.44 -9.91 14.02
C THR A 50 -12.14 -9.17 14.27
N PHE A 51 -12.22 -7.96 14.84
CA PHE A 51 -11.03 -7.19 15.19
C PHE A 51 -10.27 -7.80 16.37
N PRO A 52 -8.92 -7.78 16.37
CA PRO A 52 -8.06 -7.23 15.33
C PRO A 52 -7.99 -8.13 14.09
N LEU A 53 -8.02 -7.51 12.90
CA LEU A 53 -7.86 -8.21 11.62
C LEU A 53 -6.36 -8.42 11.38
N VAL A 54 -5.86 -9.63 11.60
CA VAL A 54 -4.44 -9.95 11.48
C VAL A 54 -4.16 -10.55 10.10
N PHE A 55 -3.39 -9.83 9.27
CA PHE A 55 -3.10 -10.23 7.89
C PHE A 55 -1.74 -10.91 7.77
N ASN A 56 -0.72 -10.41 8.47
CA ASN A 56 0.68 -10.85 8.34
C ASN A 56 1.11 -11.07 6.88
N ALA A 57 0.73 -10.14 6.01
CA ALA A 57 0.91 -10.26 4.57
C ALA A 57 2.17 -9.51 4.14
N ARG A 58 2.95 -10.13 3.25
CA ARG A 58 4.08 -9.49 2.57
C ARG A 58 3.82 -9.41 1.08
N MET A 59 4.04 -8.24 0.50
CA MET A 59 3.84 -8.00 -0.93
C MET A 59 4.94 -7.09 -1.48
N VAL A 60 5.30 -7.30 -2.75
CA VAL A 60 6.35 -6.53 -3.44
C VAL A 60 5.75 -5.83 -4.65
N PHE A 61 5.93 -4.53 -4.79
CA PHE A 61 5.53 -3.73 -5.95
C PHE A 61 6.76 -3.24 -6.69
N GLU A 62 6.75 -3.27 -8.02
CA GLU A 62 7.90 -2.86 -8.82
C GLU A 62 7.46 -1.95 -9.97
N LYS A 63 8.12 -0.81 -10.14
CA LYS A 63 7.90 0.10 -11.28
C LYS A 63 9.23 0.47 -11.90
N VAL A 64 9.28 0.44 -13.22
CA VAL A 64 10.42 0.93 -13.99
C VAL A 64 10.13 2.35 -14.41
N PHE A 65 11.14 3.20 -14.31
CA PHE A 65 11.14 4.62 -14.66
C PHE A 65 12.15 4.80 -15.81
N PRO A 66 11.70 4.62 -17.08
CA PRO A 66 12.59 4.68 -18.24
C PRO A 66 13.25 6.04 -18.46
N GLU A 67 12.58 7.11 -18.04
CA GLU A 67 13.02 8.50 -18.24
C GLU A 67 13.81 9.05 -17.05
N ALA A 68 13.89 8.31 -15.93
CA ALA A 68 14.66 8.73 -14.78
C ALA A 68 16.16 8.55 -15.04
N VAL A 69 16.93 9.62 -14.86
CA VAL A 69 18.39 9.65 -15.01
C VAL A 69 19.07 9.28 -13.71
N ASP A 70 18.50 9.70 -12.58
CA ASP A 70 19.01 9.41 -11.24
C ASP A 70 17.88 9.07 -10.24
N PRO A 71 18.20 8.57 -9.02
CA PRO A 71 17.18 8.25 -8.03
C PRO A 71 16.30 9.43 -7.60
N GLY A 72 16.78 10.67 -7.72
CA GLY A 72 16.00 11.88 -7.44
C GLY A 72 14.83 12.03 -8.41
N ASP A 73 15.04 11.74 -9.70
CA ASP A 73 13.96 11.74 -10.69
C ASP A 73 12.87 10.71 -10.36
N VAL A 74 13.28 9.54 -9.86
CA VAL A 74 12.32 8.51 -9.40
C VAL A 74 11.49 9.08 -8.25
N VAL A 75 12.12 9.64 -7.23
CA VAL A 75 11.43 10.21 -6.06
C VAL A 75 10.49 11.34 -6.47
N ALA A 76 10.90 12.22 -7.38
CA ALA A 76 10.04 13.29 -7.92
C ALA A 76 8.82 12.71 -8.66
N GLN A 77 8.99 11.66 -9.45
CA GLN A 77 7.87 11.01 -10.14
C GLN A 77 6.88 10.34 -9.17
N LEU A 78 7.35 9.85 -8.02
CA LEU A 78 6.47 9.28 -6.98
C LEU A 78 5.50 10.31 -6.38
N GLU A 79 5.81 11.62 -6.46
CA GLU A 79 4.94 12.67 -5.95
C GLU A 79 3.62 12.78 -6.73
N TYR A 80 3.56 12.26 -7.96
CA TYR A 80 2.36 12.27 -8.79
C TYR A 80 1.46 11.04 -8.60
N ASP A 81 1.93 10.03 -7.86
CA ASP A 81 1.19 8.79 -7.59
C ASP A 81 0.66 8.78 -6.14
N THR A 82 -0.48 8.14 -5.91
CA THR A 82 -1.07 7.94 -4.57
C THR A 82 -1.12 6.45 -4.23
N ALA A 83 -0.59 6.08 -3.06
CA ALA A 83 -0.77 4.75 -2.49
C ALA A 83 -2.15 4.68 -1.83
N VAL A 84 -2.93 3.65 -2.14
CA VAL A 84 -4.32 3.51 -1.67
C VAL A 84 -4.54 2.13 -1.05
N PHE A 85 -5.22 2.10 0.08
CA PHE A 85 -5.63 0.90 0.80
C PHE A 85 -7.14 0.95 1.01
N GLU A 86 -7.82 -0.14 0.70
CA GLU A 86 -9.25 -0.30 0.92
C GLU A 86 -9.49 -1.55 1.77
N LEU A 87 -10.16 -1.37 2.91
CA LEU A 87 -10.62 -2.47 3.75
C LEU A 87 -12.01 -2.90 3.27
N ILE A 88 -12.10 -4.09 2.68
CA ILE A 88 -13.30 -4.55 1.98
C ILE A 88 -13.83 -5.81 2.66
N GLN A 89 -15.11 -5.80 3.01
CA GLN A 89 -15.85 -6.98 3.47
C GLN A 89 -16.59 -7.63 2.31
N LEU A 90 -16.54 -8.96 2.18
CA LEU A 90 -17.12 -9.72 1.06
C LEU A 90 -18.66 -9.87 1.13
N VAL A 91 -19.36 -8.80 1.52
CA VAL A 91 -20.83 -8.78 1.54
C VAL A 91 -21.37 -8.88 0.11
N PRO A 92 -22.20 -9.90 -0.23
CA PRO A 92 -22.75 -10.03 -1.58
C PRO A 92 -23.60 -8.83 -2.01
N PRO A 93 -23.65 -8.48 -3.31
CA PRO A 93 -23.06 -9.22 -4.45
C PRO A 93 -21.66 -8.76 -4.89
N VAL A 94 -21.13 -7.63 -4.40
CA VAL A 94 -19.86 -7.03 -4.91
C VAL A 94 -18.80 -6.83 -3.81
N GLY A 95 -19.18 -6.89 -2.54
CA GLY A 95 -18.36 -6.46 -1.40
C GLY A 95 -18.65 -5.01 -0.99
N GLU A 96 -18.37 -4.68 0.27
CA GLU A 96 -18.53 -3.34 0.85
C GLU A 96 -17.18 -2.80 1.33
N THR A 97 -16.81 -1.59 0.88
CA THR A 97 -15.62 -0.89 1.39
C THR A 97 -15.93 -0.21 2.72
N LEU A 98 -15.35 -0.73 3.80
CA LEU A 98 -15.56 -0.23 5.16
C LEU A 98 -14.72 1.02 5.45
N SER A 99 -13.48 1.04 4.97
CA SER A 99 -12.51 2.09 5.28
C SER A 99 -11.43 2.21 4.21
N THR A 100 -10.88 3.41 4.04
CA THR A 100 -9.82 3.70 3.08
C THR A 100 -8.66 4.43 3.74
N TYR A 101 -7.45 4.18 3.29
CA TYR A 101 -6.29 5.01 3.58
C TYR A 101 -5.62 5.38 2.27
N ASP A 102 -5.31 6.66 2.10
CA ASP A 102 -4.60 7.17 0.93
C ASP A 102 -3.48 8.11 1.39
N GLU A 103 -2.31 7.97 0.76
CA GLU A 103 -1.13 8.79 1.05
C GLU A 103 -0.33 8.98 -0.24
N ASN A 104 0.34 10.13 -0.38
CA ASN A 104 1.26 10.36 -1.48
C ASN A 104 2.32 9.25 -1.51
N THR A 105 2.64 8.69 -2.69
CA THR A 105 3.52 7.52 -2.78
C THR A 105 4.93 7.82 -2.28
N ARG A 106 5.42 9.04 -2.50
CA ARG A 106 6.72 9.51 -1.97
C ARG A 106 6.74 9.44 -0.45
N ASP A 107 5.73 10.03 0.20
CA ASP A 107 5.60 10.06 1.66
C ASP A 107 5.37 8.66 2.24
N PHE A 108 4.60 7.84 1.53
CA PHE A 108 4.31 6.47 1.91
C PHE A 108 5.54 5.57 1.93
N MET A 109 6.41 5.70 0.93
CA MET A 109 7.65 4.95 0.82
C MET A 109 8.77 5.54 1.68
N PHE A 110 8.80 6.86 1.84
CA PHE A 110 9.86 7.60 2.54
C PHE A 110 9.22 8.53 3.60
N PRO A 111 8.69 7.95 4.69
CA PRO A 111 7.99 8.71 5.71
C PRO A 111 8.91 9.70 6.43
N GLY A 112 8.38 10.86 6.80
CA GLY A 112 9.10 11.81 7.62
C GLY A 112 9.36 11.28 9.05
N PRO A 113 10.33 11.84 9.79
CA PRO A 113 10.69 11.38 11.14
C PRO A 113 9.52 11.31 12.12
N ASN A 114 8.55 12.21 11.98
CA ASN A 114 7.38 12.31 12.85
C ASN A 114 6.28 11.27 12.54
N GLN A 115 6.45 10.49 11.47
CA GLN A 115 5.47 9.50 11.00
C GLN A 115 5.88 8.05 11.31
N ILE A 116 6.97 7.86 12.05
CA ILE A 116 7.47 6.56 12.50
C ILE A 116 7.07 6.42 13.98
N SER A 117 6.37 5.34 14.34
CA SER A 117 5.94 5.10 15.71
C SER A 117 6.91 4.21 16.48
N GLY A 118 7.55 4.76 17.52
CA GLY A 118 8.16 3.98 18.61
C GLY A 118 9.60 3.48 18.40
N HIS A 119 10.19 3.03 19.52
CA HIS A 119 11.54 2.47 19.65
C HIS A 119 11.63 1.14 18.87
N HIS A 120 12.50 1.08 17.86
CA HIS A 120 13.06 -0.12 17.17
C HIS A 120 12.50 -0.65 15.84
N ASP A 121 11.25 -0.41 15.43
CA ASP A 121 10.76 -0.97 14.15
C ASP A 121 10.30 0.13 13.20
N SER A 122 10.58 -0.02 11.91
CA SER A 122 10.03 0.79 10.80
C SER A 122 8.51 0.63 10.62
N ASN A 123 7.81 0.22 11.67
CA ASN A 123 6.36 0.08 11.71
C ASN A 123 5.69 1.44 11.81
N ARG A 124 4.74 1.64 10.93
CA ARG A 124 3.84 2.77 10.88
C ARG A 124 2.46 2.29 11.32
N GLN A 125 1.83 3.08 12.18
CA GLN A 125 0.42 2.93 12.51
C GLN A 125 -0.34 4.16 12.02
N VAL A 126 -1.23 3.98 11.04
CA VAL A 126 -2.00 5.06 10.44
C VAL A 126 -3.49 4.86 10.71
N THR A 127 -4.22 5.96 10.82
CA THR A 127 -5.68 5.92 10.99
C THR A 127 -6.33 5.95 9.61
N MET A 128 -7.18 4.97 9.32
CA MET A 128 -7.92 4.88 8.06
C MET A 128 -9.17 5.78 8.11
N ARG A 129 -9.52 6.42 6.98
CA ARG A 129 -10.78 7.15 6.81
C ARG A 129 -11.93 6.14 6.74
N ARG A 130 -12.95 6.32 7.57
CA ARG A 130 -14.16 5.48 7.56
C ARG A 130 -15.04 5.85 6.37
N ILE A 131 -15.65 4.85 5.72
CA ILE A 131 -16.64 5.06 4.66
C ILE A 131 -18.02 4.64 5.17
N SER A 132 -18.23 3.35 5.43
CA SER A 132 -19.52 2.77 5.84
C SER A 132 -19.35 1.63 6.84
N GLY A 133 -20.46 1.20 7.47
CA GLY A 133 -20.51 0.03 8.36
C GLY A 133 -19.84 0.16 9.73
N LEU A 134 -18.81 1.00 9.88
CA LEU A 134 -18.01 1.15 11.10
C LEU A 134 -18.54 2.27 12.01
N ARG A 135 -19.39 1.91 12.98
CA ARG A 135 -19.73 2.79 14.11
C ARG A 135 -18.63 2.72 15.17
N GLY A 136 -18.12 3.86 15.63
CA GLY A 136 -17.06 3.93 16.64
C GLY A 136 -15.81 4.68 16.16
N ILE A 137 -14.64 4.28 16.70
CA ILE A 137 -13.33 4.85 16.36
C ILE A 137 -12.92 4.41 14.95
N ALA A 138 -12.09 5.21 14.28
CA ALA A 138 -11.54 4.85 12.98
C ALA A 138 -10.56 3.65 13.08
N PRO A 139 -10.56 2.72 12.12
CA PRO A 139 -9.60 1.62 12.10
C PRO A 139 -8.16 2.14 12.01
N LYS A 140 -7.24 1.44 12.66
CA LYS A 140 -5.81 1.72 12.62
C LYS A 140 -5.10 0.60 11.88
N LEU A 141 -4.46 0.94 10.77
CA LEU A 141 -3.66 0.04 9.95
C LEU A 141 -2.21 0.07 10.43
N GLU A 142 -1.63 -1.11 10.66
CA GLU A 142 -0.23 -1.29 11.03
C GLU A 142 0.53 -2.00 9.90
N PHE A 143 1.59 -1.35 9.41
CA PHE A 143 2.41 -1.85 8.31
C PHE A 143 3.84 -1.32 8.38
N SER A 144 4.74 -1.87 7.58
CA SER A 144 6.08 -1.33 7.34
C SER A 144 6.40 -1.36 5.85
N THR A 145 7.29 -0.46 5.43
CA THR A 145 7.75 -0.34 4.05
C THR A 145 9.26 -0.43 3.99
N THR A 146 9.77 -1.05 2.93
CA THR A 146 11.20 -1.04 2.59
C THR A 146 11.32 -0.88 1.08
N SER A 147 12.04 0.14 0.64
CA SER A 147 12.17 0.48 -0.77
C SER A 147 13.62 0.43 -1.23
N VAL A 148 13.80 0.06 -2.49
CA VAL A 148 15.12 0.00 -3.15
C VAL A 148 14.97 0.54 -4.57
N ILE A 149 15.86 1.46 -4.96
CA ILE A 149 16.00 1.94 -6.34
C ILE A 149 17.29 1.35 -6.90
N THR A 150 17.19 0.68 -8.06
CA THR A 150 18.31 0.00 -8.73
C THR A 150 18.34 0.32 -10.22
N GLU A 151 19.52 0.30 -10.82
CA GLU A 151 19.64 0.32 -12.28
C GLU A 151 19.17 -1.02 -12.88
N CYS A 152 18.43 -0.96 -13.98
CA CYS A 152 18.04 -2.12 -14.78
C CYS A 152 18.21 -1.84 -16.29
N LEU A 153 18.12 -2.90 -17.09
CA LEU A 153 18.21 -2.82 -18.55
C LEU A 153 16.87 -3.17 -19.20
N ILE A 154 16.28 -2.24 -19.95
CA ILE A 154 15.03 -2.43 -20.68
C ILE A 154 15.24 -2.53 -22.19
N SER A 155 14.30 -3.19 -22.88
CA SER A 155 14.28 -3.20 -24.35
C SER A 155 13.71 -1.90 -24.91
N SER A 156 14.30 -1.38 -25.99
CA SER A 156 13.94 -0.08 -26.58
C SER A 156 12.47 0.09 -27.00
N ARG A 157 11.69 -0.98 -27.15
CA ARG A 157 10.24 -0.90 -27.43
C ARG A 157 9.42 -0.44 -26.22
N LYS A 158 9.85 -0.77 -24.99
CA LYS A 158 9.15 -0.37 -23.75
C LYS A 158 9.35 1.11 -23.40
N CYS A 159 10.30 1.79 -24.04
CA CYS A 159 10.60 3.21 -23.82
C CYS A 159 9.63 4.16 -24.55
N ARG A 160 8.77 3.65 -25.45
CA ARG A 160 7.90 4.46 -26.32
C ARG A 160 6.41 4.31 -26.03
N THR A 161 6.02 3.60 -24.98
CA THR A 161 4.60 3.31 -24.73
C THR A 161 4.34 3.22 -23.24
N GLN A 162 4.15 4.37 -22.61
CA GLN A 162 3.29 4.60 -21.45
C GLN A 162 3.05 6.10 -21.31
#